data_AF-A0A7T5R250-F1
#
_entry.id   AF-A0A7T5R250-F1
#
_cell.length_a   1.000
_cell.length_b   1.000
_cell.length_c   1.000
_cell.angle_alpha   90.00
_cell.angle_beta   90.00
_cell.angle_gamma   90.00
#
_symmetry.space_group_name_H-M   'P 1'
#
loop_
_entity.id
_entity.type
_entity.pdbx_description
1 polymer ?
#
loop_
_entity_poly.entity_id
_entity_poly.type
_entity_poly.pdbx_seq_one_letter_code
_entity_poly.pdbx_strand_id
1 'polypeptide(L)'
;MTISISRIHIYVIVMLLLAGGLAGLWLSQAGLRAQGGGESRFIRECVTAPPESAVPESCRSEDAIKATYEGLDVRALIEKKRTRMASTARRIASGELQDPLRYKECIARGECAEVPLLPPDAAASDAAALTPEQQQISAAFWDLAEGDKLTAPVCEYIAECRALHKAGAIDFGF
;
A
#
# COMPACT_ATOMS: atom_id res chain seq x y z
N MET A 1 27.26 45.07 -44.36
CA MET A 1 27.04 45.96 -43.20
C MET A 1 25.85 45.42 -42.42
N THR A 2 26.12 45.09 -41.17
CA THR A 2 25.29 44.32 -40.24
C THR A 2 24.50 45.29 -39.37
N ILE A 3 23.18 45.14 -39.24
CA ILE A 3 22.45 45.71 -38.10
C ILE A 3 21.48 44.64 -37.59
N SER A 4 21.90 44.05 -36.47
CA SER A 4 21.17 43.12 -35.62
C SER A 4 20.17 43.91 -34.79
N ILE A 5 18.86 43.68 -34.98
CA ILE A 5 17.80 44.34 -34.22
C ILE A 5 17.18 43.33 -33.26
N SER A 6 17.48 43.57 -31.98
CA SER A 6 16.62 43.38 -30.80
C SER A 6 16.13 41.99 -30.41
N ARG A 7 17.05 41.19 -29.86
CA ARG A 7 16.79 40.12 -28.86
C ARG A 7 16.47 40.66 -27.44
N ILE A 8 15.80 41.81 -27.32
CA ILE A 8 15.63 42.51 -26.02
C ILE A 8 14.19 42.44 -25.47
N HIS A 9 13.22 41.92 -26.23
CA HIS A 9 11.80 41.90 -25.81
C HIS A 9 11.28 40.56 -25.27
N ILE A 10 12.12 39.53 -25.13
CA ILE A 10 11.67 38.20 -24.65
C ILE A 10 11.99 37.97 -23.16
N TYR A 11 12.95 38.71 -22.58
CA TYR A 11 13.38 38.46 -21.19
C TYR A 11 12.51 39.11 -20.10
N VAL A 12 11.67 40.10 -20.44
CA VAL A 12 10.90 40.84 -19.41
C VAL A 12 9.55 40.18 -19.08
N ILE A 13 9.01 39.33 -19.97
CA ILE A 13 7.71 38.65 -19.74
C ILE A 13 7.88 37.37 -18.91
N VAL A 14 9.05 36.73 -18.93
CA VAL A 14 9.30 35.48 -18.19
C VAL A 14 9.55 35.72 -16.68
N MET A 15 9.95 36.91 -16.26
CA MET A 15 10.20 37.20 -14.84
C MET A 15 8.96 37.62 -14.03
N LEU A 16 7.86 38.05 -14.66
CA LEU A 16 6.65 38.49 -13.95
C LEU A 16 5.67 37.35 -13.60
N LEU A 17 5.85 36.14 -14.14
CA LEU A 17 5.08 34.96 -13.75
C LEU A 17 5.68 34.20 -12.55
N LEU A 18 6.87 34.57 -12.08
CA LEU A 18 7.55 33.91 -10.97
C LEU A 18 7.25 34.53 -9.58
N ALA A 19 6.53 35.65 -9.51
CA ALA A 19 6.25 36.34 -8.24
C ALA A 19 4.78 36.21 -7.74
N GLY A 20 3.87 35.62 -8.51
CA GLY A 20 2.44 35.52 -8.15
C GLY A 20 1.95 34.15 -7.69
N GLY A 21 2.80 33.12 -7.66
CA GLY A 21 2.39 31.72 -7.48
C GLY A 21 2.73 31.07 -6.14
N LEU A 22 3.10 31.83 -5.11
CA LEU A 22 3.60 31.29 -3.83
C LEU A 22 2.68 31.48 -2.62
N ALA A 23 1.45 31.97 -2.81
CA ALA A 23 0.48 32.16 -1.73
C ALA A 23 -0.57 31.04 -1.59
N GLY A 24 -0.52 29.98 -2.41
CA GLY A 24 -1.56 28.95 -2.47
C GLY A 24 -1.20 27.56 -1.93
N LEU A 25 0.02 27.34 -1.42
CA LEU A 25 0.54 25.99 -1.10
C LEU A 25 0.73 25.70 0.40
N TRP A 26 0.02 26.41 1.28
CA TRP A 26 0.14 26.21 2.74
C TRP A 26 -1.11 25.66 3.44
N LEU A 27 -2.15 25.22 2.71
CA LEU A 27 -3.36 24.66 3.33
C LEU A 27 -3.46 23.12 3.37
N SER A 28 -2.50 22.37 2.83
CA SER A 28 -2.66 20.89 2.72
C SER A 28 -1.90 20.06 3.78
N GLN A 29 -1.15 20.67 4.70
CA GLN A 29 -0.41 19.88 5.72
C GLN A 29 -1.22 19.55 6.98
N ALA A 30 -2.37 20.21 7.23
CA ALA A 30 -3.19 19.94 8.40
C ALA A 30 -3.95 18.59 8.31
N GLY A 31 -4.25 18.10 7.10
CA GLY A 31 -4.99 16.84 6.91
C GLY A 31 -4.14 15.56 7.04
N LEU A 32 -2.81 15.67 7.04
CA LEU A 32 -1.90 14.50 7.10
C LEU A 32 -1.43 14.16 8.52
N ARG A 33 -1.60 15.05 9.51
CA ARG A 33 -1.15 14.80 10.89
C ARG A 33 -2.22 14.23 11.82
N ALA A 34 -3.50 14.33 11.49
CA ALA A 34 -4.59 13.79 12.33
C ALA A 34 -4.83 12.28 12.15
N GLN A 35 -4.30 11.64 11.11
CA GLN A 35 -4.61 10.23 10.80
C GLN A 35 -3.87 9.19 11.66
N GLY A 36 -2.81 9.57 12.38
CA GLY A 36 -1.99 8.59 13.12
C GLY A 36 -2.63 8.01 14.39
N GLY A 37 -3.52 8.78 15.05
CA GLY A 37 -4.16 8.39 16.31
C GLY A 37 -5.23 7.31 16.12
N GLY A 38 -6.16 7.55 15.20
CA GLY A 38 -7.22 6.62 14.82
C GLY A 38 -6.68 5.31 14.25
N GLU A 39 -5.72 5.36 13.30
CA GLU A 39 -5.12 4.17 12.68
C GLU A 39 -4.41 3.28 13.71
N SER A 40 -3.59 3.86 14.59
CA SER A 40 -2.85 3.10 15.61
C SER A 40 -3.78 2.40 16.60
N ARG A 41 -4.90 3.05 16.94
CA ARG A 41 -5.92 2.51 17.84
C ARG A 41 -6.72 1.40 17.16
N PHE A 42 -7.10 1.58 15.89
CA PHE A 42 -7.71 0.55 15.06
C PHE A 42 -6.81 -0.69 14.94
N ILE A 43 -5.53 -0.53 14.62
CA ILE A 43 -4.59 -1.66 14.49
C ILE A 43 -4.54 -2.45 15.81
N ARG A 44 -4.40 -1.75 16.94
CA ARG A 44 -4.31 -2.41 18.25
C ARG A 44 -5.57 -3.20 18.60
N GLU A 45 -6.75 -2.61 18.38
CA GLU A 45 -8.03 -3.16 18.85
C GLU A 45 -8.68 -4.14 17.88
N CYS A 46 -8.53 -3.91 16.57
CA CYS A 46 -9.19 -4.71 15.53
C CYS A 46 -8.25 -5.70 14.84
N VAL A 47 -6.95 -5.40 14.75
CA VAL A 47 -6.01 -6.19 13.91
C VAL A 47 -5.11 -7.09 14.73
N THR A 48 -4.53 -6.57 15.82
CA THR A 48 -3.60 -7.32 16.67
C THR A 48 -4.27 -8.02 17.86
N ALA A 49 -5.60 -7.98 17.93
CA ALA A 49 -6.33 -8.63 19.01
C ALA A 49 -6.08 -10.15 19.02
N PRO A 50 -5.96 -10.79 20.20
CA PRO A 50 -5.80 -12.24 20.30
C PRO A 50 -6.94 -12.98 19.58
N PRO A 51 -6.68 -14.11 18.91
CA PRO A 51 -7.66 -14.81 18.09
C PRO A 51 -8.89 -15.31 18.87
N GLU A 52 -8.74 -15.47 20.19
CA GLU A 52 -9.77 -15.91 21.15
C GLU A 52 -10.63 -14.75 21.69
N SER A 53 -10.27 -13.50 21.39
CA SER A 53 -11.04 -12.34 21.81
C SER A 53 -12.28 -12.16 20.95
N ALA A 54 -13.41 -11.81 21.57
CA ALA A 54 -14.59 -11.38 20.85
C ALA A 54 -14.26 -10.16 19.98
N VAL A 55 -14.65 -10.18 18.71
CA VAL A 55 -14.47 -9.03 17.81
C VAL A 55 -15.28 -7.85 18.35
N PRO A 56 -14.64 -6.71 18.68
CA PRO A 56 -15.35 -5.52 19.16
C PRO A 56 -16.37 -5.02 18.14
N GLU A 57 -17.48 -4.46 18.61
CA GLU A 57 -18.53 -3.91 17.72
C GLU A 57 -17.97 -2.82 16.79
N SER A 58 -17.00 -2.03 17.29
CA SER A 58 -16.29 -1.01 16.53
C SER A 58 -15.49 -1.55 15.34
N CYS A 59 -15.26 -2.87 15.26
CA CYS A 59 -14.49 -3.53 14.20
C CYS A 59 -15.35 -4.32 13.21
N ARG A 60 -16.68 -4.39 13.40
CA ARG A 60 -17.57 -5.28 12.63
C ARG A 60 -18.04 -4.73 11.29
N SER A 61 -17.87 -3.43 11.03
CA SER A 61 -18.23 -2.83 9.75
C SER A 61 -17.36 -1.62 9.45
N GLU A 62 -17.20 -1.29 8.16
CA GLU A 62 -16.48 -0.08 7.74
C GLU A 62 -17.08 1.19 8.38
N ASP A 63 -18.41 1.26 8.52
CA ASP A 63 -19.09 2.40 9.14
C ASP A 63 -18.79 2.52 10.64
N ALA A 64 -18.80 1.41 11.39
CA ALA A 64 -18.48 1.41 12.81
C ALA A 64 -17.03 1.83 13.06
N ILE A 65 -16.12 1.36 12.20
CA ILE A 65 -14.71 1.73 12.23
C ILE A 65 -14.55 3.23 11.95
N LYS A 66 -15.15 3.72 10.87
CA LYS A 66 -15.09 5.13 10.49
C LYS A 66 -15.63 6.03 11.60
N ALA A 67 -16.73 5.64 12.25
CA ALA A 67 -17.31 6.38 13.36
C ALA A 67 -16.43 6.38 14.62
N THR A 68 -15.76 5.25 14.92
CA THR A 68 -15.00 5.08 16.18
C THR A 68 -13.56 5.61 16.08
N TYR A 69 -12.95 5.45 14.92
CA TYR A 69 -11.52 5.70 14.68
C TYR A 69 -11.32 6.96 13.84
N GLU A 70 -11.96 8.07 14.22
CA GLU A 70 -11.67 9.43 13.70
C GLU A 70 -11.83 9.56 12.17
N GLY A 71 -12.81 8.87 11.59
CA GLY A 71 -13.04 8.91 10.14
C GLY A 71 -12.10 8.03 9.33
N LEU A 72 -11.41 7.07 9.96
CA LEU A 72 -10.49 6.14 9.29
C LEU A 72 -11.17 5.45 8.10
N ASP A 73 -10.57 5.63 6.92
CA ASP A 73 -10.92 4.90 5.71
C ASP A 73 -10.07 3.62 5.63
N VAL A 74 -10.62 2.53 6.16
CA VAL A 74 -9.94 1.23 6.19
C VAL A 74 -9.72 0.64 4.79
N ARG A 75 -10.60 0.94 3.83
CA ARG A 75 -10.45 0.48 2.45
C ARG A 75 -9.27 1.17 1.79
N ALA A 76 -9.12 2.48 1.98
CA ALA A 76 -7.94 3.22 1.53
C ALA A 76 -6.66 2.73 2.23
N LEU A 77 -6.72 2.39 3.52
CA LEU A 77 -5.58 1.83 4.26
C LEU A 77 -5.13 0.48 3.67
N ILE A 78 -6.07 -0.43 3.41
CA ILE A 78 -5.80 -1.73 2.79
C ILE A 78 -5.21 -1.52 1.39
N GLU A 79 -5.83 -0.68 0.56
CA GLU A 79 -5.36 -0.46 -0.82
C GLU A 79 -3.95 0.15 -0.86
N LYS A 80 -3.65 1.09 0.06
CA LYS A 80 -2.30 1.64 0.23
C LYS A 80 -1.29 0.55 0.53
N LYS A 81 -1.63 -0.42 1.39
CA LYS A 81 -0.75 -1.57 1.68
C LYS A 81 -0.63 -2.52 0.49
N ARG A 82 -1.75 -2.89 -0.15
CA ARG A 82 -1.78 -3.70 -1.38
C ARG A 82 -0.88 -3.12 -2.46
N THR A 83 -0.97 -1.81 -2.71
CA THR A 83 -0.17 -1.11 -3.70
C THR A 83 1.34 -1.22 -3.41
N ARG A 84 1.76 -1.10 -2.14
CA ARG A 84 3.17 -1.28 -1.74
C ARG A 84 3.63 -2.72 -1.91
N MET A 85 2.79 -3.68 -1.53
CA MET A 85 3.07 -5.11 -1.73
C MET A 85 3.18 -5.44 -3.23
N ALA A 86 2.27 -4.96 -4.06
CA ALA A 86 2.27 -5.14 -5.51
C ALA A 86 3.53 -4.55 -6.16
N SER A 87 3.92 -3.33 -5.76
CA SER A 87 5.18 -2.73 -6.20
C SER A 87 6.39 -3.59 -5.84
N THR A 88 6.41 -4.14 -4.61
CA THR A 88 7.50 -5.03 -4.16
C THR A 88 7.53 -6.34 -4.93
N ALA A 89 6.37 -6.99 -5.12
CA ALA A 89 6.23 -8.23 -5.87
C ALA A 89 6.72 -8.07 -7.32
N ARG A 90 6.38 -6.95 -7.99
CA ARG A 90 6.86 -6.64 -9.34
C ARG A 90 8.38 -6.51 -9.41
N ARG A 91 9.00 -5.85 -8.43
CA ARG A 91 10.46 -5.70 -8.36
C ARG A 91 11.17 -7.04 -8.10
N ILE A 92 10.54 -7.95 -7.37
CA ILE A 92 11.03 -9.32 -7.21
C ILE A 92 10.90 -10.08 -8.53
N ALA A 93 9.72 -10.06 -9.15
CA ALA A 93 9.44 -10.76 -10.42
C ALA A 93 10.34 -10.28 -11.58
N SER A 94 10.66 -8.98 -11.63
CA SER A 94 11.57 -8.40 -12.64
C SER A 94 13.05 -8.66 -12.36
N GLY A 95 13.39 -9.25 -11.22
CA GLY A 95 14.76 -9.56 -10.83
C GLY A 95 15.51 -8.46 -10.06
N GLU A 96 14.88 -7.31 -9.81
CA GLU A 96 15.50 -6.17 -9.11
C GLU A 96 15.78 -6.47 -7.63
N LEU A 97 14.96 -7.32 -7.01
CA LEU A 97 15.02 -7.72 -5.60
C LEU A 97 15.26 -9.24 -5.41
N GLN A 98 16.14 -9.85 -6.20
CA GLN A 98 16.49 -11.28 -6.04
C GLN A 98 17.42 -11.56 -4.85
N ASP A 99 18.22 -10.57 -4.43
CA ASP A 99 19.12 -10.71 -3.28
C ASP A 99 18.32 -10.59 -1.97
N PRO A 100 18.30 -11.63 -1.10
CA PRO A 100 17.60 -11.60 0.17
C PRO A 100 18.03 -10.47 1.09
N LEU A 101 19.30 -10.04 1.04
CA LEU A 101 19.80 -8.94 1.85
C LEU A 101 19.21 -7.61 1.37
N ARG A 102 19.21 -7.36 0.05
CA ARG A 102 18.62 -6.15 -0.54
C ARG A 102 17.12 -6.05 -0.29
N TYR A 103 16.42 -7.19 -0.33
CA TYR A 103 15.01 -7.26 0.04
C TYR A 103 14.79 -6.83 1.50
N LYS A 104 15.52 -7.44 2.46
CA LYS A 104 15.42 -7.09 3.88
C LYS A 104 15.75 -5.62 4.15
N GLU A 105 16.78 -5.08 3.52
CA GLU A 105 17.13 -3.66 3.61
C GLU A 105 16.02 -2.75 3.07
N CYS A 106 15.41 -3.12 1.94
CA CYS A 106 14.30 -2.37 1.37
C CYS A 106 13.09 -2.31 2.32
N ILE A 107 12.77 -3.43 2.99
CA ILE A 107 11.74 -3.48 4.04
C ILE A 107 12.13 -2.59 5.22
N ALA A 108 13.36 -2.71 5.72
CA ALA A 108 13.84 -1.93 6.86
C ALA A 108 13.84 -0.41 6.60
N ARG A 109 14.08 0.02 5.36
CA ARG A 109 13.97 1.43 4.94
C ARG A 109 12.54 1.91 4.68
N GLY A 110 11.55 1.00 4.72
CA GLY A 110 10.14 1.31 4.42
C GLY A 110 9.87 1.57 2.93
N GLU A 111 10.80 1.21 2.05
CA GLU A 111 10.69 1.32 0.59
C GLU A 111 9.90 0.15 -0.02
N CYS A 112 9.98 -1.02 0.63
CA CYS A 112 9.24 -2.23 0.26
C CYS A 112 8.20 -2.59 1.33
N ALA A 113 7.28 -3.49 0.96
CA ALA A 113 6.39 -4.18 1.89
C ALA A 113 6.64 -5.68 1.82
N GLU A 114 6.39 -6.40 2.92
CA GLU A 114 6.51 -7.85 2.92
C GLU A 114 5.51 -8.45 1.93
N VAL A 115 5.93 -9.44 1.16
CA VAL A 115 5.07 -10.17 0.21
C VAL A 115 5.13 -11.67 0.47
N PRO A 116 4.06 -12.43 0.17
CA PRO A 116 4.10 -13.89 0.23
C PRO A 116 5.15 -14.41 -0.75
N LEU A 117 6.15 -15.12 -0.25
CA LEU A 117 7.17 -15.78 -1.06
C LEU A 117 7.23 -17.25 -0.67
N LEU A 118 7.41 -18.11 -1.66
CA LEU A 118 7.79 -19.49 -1.40
C LEU A 118 9.19 -19.54 -0.80
N PRO A 119 9.47 -20.50 0.10
CA PRO A 119 10.83 -20.68 0.59
C PRO A 119 11.74 -21.12 -0.58
N PRO A 120 13.05 -20.81 -0.53
CA PRO A 120 13.95 -20.99 -1.66
C PRO A 120 14.05 -22.43 -2.18
N ASP A 121 13.81 -23.41 -1.30
CA ASP A 121 13.79 -24.84 -1.58
C ASP A 121 12.47 -25.35 -2.17
N ALA A 122 11.39 -24.58 -2.03
CA ALA A 122 10.08 -24.84 -2.62
C ALA A 122 9.91 -24.20 -4.01
N ALA A 123 10.95 -23.57 -4.57
CA ALA A 123 11.00 -23.19 -5.98
C ALA A 123 11.13 -24.44 -6.87
N ALA A 124 10.19 -25.38 -6.73
CA ALA A 124 10.03 -26.47 -7.66
C ALA A 124 9.63 -25.85 -9.00
N SER A 125 10.34 -26.23 -10.06
CA SER A 125 10.05 -25.80 -11.43
C SER A 125 8.70 -26.32 -11.97
N ASP A 126 7.91 -27.03 -11.15
CA ASP A 126 6.63 -27.60 -11.51
C ASP A 126 5.56 -27.21 -10.46
N ALA A 127 4.60 -26.38 -10.86
CA ALA A 127 3.50 -25.93 -10.00
C ALA A 127 2.64 -27.11 -9.49
N ALA A 128 2.64 -28.25 -10.19
CA ALA A 128 1.92 -29.46 -9.77
C ALA A 128 2.58 -30.17 -8.57
N ALA A 129 3.87 -29.89 -8.29
CA ALA A 129 4.59 -30.45 -7.15
C ALA A 129 4.41 -29.65 -5.85
N LEU A 130 3.77 -28.49 -5.92
CA LEU A 130 3.52 -27.63 -4.76
C LEU A 130 2.38 -28.19 -3.91
N THR A 131 2.52 -28.11 -2.58
CA THR A 131 1.43 -28.37 -1.64
C THR A 131 0.31 -27.34 -1.83
N PRO A 132 -0.95 -27.62 -1.41
CA PRO A 132 -2.03 -26.64 -1.50
C PRO A 132 -1.70 -25.29 -0.84
N GLU A 133 -0.97 -25.29 0.27
CA GLU A 133 -0.51 -24.08 0.94
C GLU A 133 0.51 -23.31 0.09
N GLN A 134 1.47 -24.00 -0.51
CA GLN A 134 2.45 -23.39 -1.42
C GLN A 134 1.78 -22.84 -2.68
N GLN A 135 0.76 -23.52 -3.21
CA GLN A 135 -0.04 -23.01 -4.32
C GLN A 135 -0.75 -21.70 -3.96
N GLN A 136 -1.30 -21.59 -2.74
CA GLN A 136 -1.93 -20.34 -2.26
C GLN A 136 -0.92 -19.20 -2.11
N ILE A 137 0.26 -19.47 -1.54
CA ILE A 137 1.35 -18.49 -1.42
C ILE A 137 1.77 -17.99 -2.81
N SER A 138 1.99 -18.92 -3.74
CA SER A 138 2.37 -18.61 -5.13
C SER A 138 1.29 -17.80 -5.86
N ALA A 139 0.02 -18.20 -5.74
CA ALA A 139 -1.10 -17.48 -6.33
C ALA A 139 -1.21 -16.05 -5.79
N ALA A 140 -1.12 -15.86 -4.47
CA ALA A 140 -1.16 -14.54 -3.87
C ALA A 140 0.03 -13.65 -4.31
N PHE A 141 1.22 -14.23 -4.48
CA PHE A 141 2.38 -13.52 -5.02
C PHE A 141 2.13 -13.01 -6.44
N TRP A 142 1.65 -13.89 -7.34
CA TRP A 142 1.40 -13.52 -8.73
C TRP A 142 0.21 -12.57 -8.87
N ASP A 143 -0.83 -12.71 -8.04
CA ASP A 143 -1.93 -11.73 -7.95
C ASP A 143 -1.42 -10.33 -7.55
N LEU A 144 -0.40 -10.24 -6.70
CA LEU A 144 0.25 -8.96 -6.36
C LEU A 144 1.10 -8.43 -7.52
N ALA A 145 1.89 -9.29 -8.15
CA ALA A 145 2.81 -8.90 -9.21
C ALA A 145 2.05 -8.42 -10.46
N GLU A 146 1.06 -9.18 -10.89
CA GLU A 146 0.36 -9.02 -12.17
C GLU A 146 -1.04 -8.41 -12.02
N GLY A 147 -1.70 -8.66 -10.88
CA GLY A 147 -3.07 -8.21 -10.63
C GLY A 147 -3.20 -6.74 -10.23
N ASP A 148 -4.33 -6.15 -10.60
CA ASP A 148 -4.71 -4.76 -10.31
C ASP A 148 -5.68 -4.63 -9.11
N LYS A 149 -6.25 -5.74 -8.64
CA LYS A 149 -7.30 -5.75 -7.61
C LYS A 149 -6.87 -6.47 -6.34
N LEU A 150 -7.57 -6.17 -5.26
CA LEU A 150 -7.49 -6.93 -4.01
C LEU A 150 -8.28 -8.24 -4.17
N THR A 151 -7.59 -9.38 -4.06
CA THR A 151 -8.20 -10.72 -4.09
C THR A 151 -8.22 -11.32 -2.68
N ALA A 152 -9.04 -12.34 -2.41
CA ALA A 152 -9.02 -13.04 -1.13
C ALA A 152 -7.63 -13.58 -0.76
N PRO A 153 -6.90 -14.26 -1.67
CA PRO A 153 -5.54 -14.70 -1.38
C PRO A 153 -4.63 -13.56 -0.93
N VAL A 154 -4.71 -12.39 -1.58
CA VAL A 154 -3.92 -11.21 -1.19
C VAL A 154 -4.38 -10.62 0.15
N CYS A 155 -5.68 -10.63 0.42
CA CYS A 155 -6.26 -10.13 1.67
C CYS A 155 -5.71 -10.88 2.90
N GLU A 156 -5.49 -12.19 2.78
CA GLU A 156 -4.93 -13.00 3.86
C GLU A 156 -3.51 -12.59 4.26
N TYR A 157 -2.77 -11.90 3.38
CA TYR A 157 -1.43 -11.36 3.67
C TYR A 157 -1.43 -9.88 4.10
N ILE A 158 -2.58 -9.21 4.09
CA ILE A 158 -2.74 -7.85 4.62
C ILE A 158 -3.45 -7.96 5.97
N ALA A 159 -2.74 -7.72 7.07
CA ALA A 159 -3.26 -7.93 8.42
C ALA A 159 -4.61 -7.22 8.67
N GLU A 160 -4.74 -5.97 8.25
CA GLU A 160 -6.00 -5.21 8.32
C GLU A 160 -7.12 -5.87 7.53
N CYS A 161 -6.82 -6.35 6.32
CA CYS A 161 -7.79 -6.98 5.46
C CYS A 161 -8.29 -8.29 6.06
N ARG A 162 -7.38 -9.17 6.47
CA ARG A 162 -7.71 -10.44 7.14
C ARG A 162 -8.55 -10.22 8.39
N ALA A 163 -8.20 -9.22 9.21
CA ALA A 163 -8.96 -8.90 10.41
C ALA A 163 -10.40 -8.47 10.08
N LEU A 164 -10.57 -7.61 9.07
CA LEU A 164 -11.88 -7.14 8.64
C LEU A 164 -12.70 -8.24 7.96
N HIS A 165 -12.06 -9.11 7.18
CA HIS A 165 -12.71 -10.26 6.57
C HIS A 165 -13.23 -11.21 7.65
N LYS A 166 -12.40 -11.54 8.66
CA LYS A 166 -12.81 -12.34 9.82
C LYS A 166 -13.95 -11.69 10.63
N ALA A 167 -13.94 -10.37 10.73
CA ALA A 167 -14.99 -9.61 11.42
C ALA A 167 -16.31 -9.52 10.64
N GLY A 168 -16.33 -9.95 9.36
CA GLY A 168 -17.46 -9.74 8.45
C GLY A 168 -17.64 -8.30 7.99
N ALA A 169 -16.64 -7.44 8.24
CA ALA A 169 -16.68 -6.02 7.90
C ALA A 169 -16.44 -5.77 6.41
N ILE A 170 -15.75 -6.69 5.74
CA ILE A 170 -15.56 -6.71 4.30
C ILE A 170 -15.91 -8.11 3.78
N ASP A 171 -16.64 -8.16 2.68
CA ASP A 171 -16.92 -9.38 1.94
C ASP A 171 -16.38 -9.22 0.52
N PHE A 172 -15.71 -10.26 0.05
CA PHE A 172 -15.17 -10.35 -1.29
C PHE A 172 -16.04 -11.24 -2.19
N GLY A 173 -17.31 -11.49 -1.85
CA GLY A 173 -18.34 -11.92 -2.80
C GLY A 173 -17.95 -13.11 -3.68
N PHE A 174 -17.43 -14.18 -3.06
CA PHE A 174 -17.11 -15.44 -3.74
C PHE A 174 -18.30 -16.41 -3.72
#